data_AF-A0A316MRA3-F1
#
_entry.id   AF-A0A316MRA3-F1
#
_cell.length_a   1.000
_cell.length_b   1.000
_cell.length_c   1.000
_cell.angle_alpha   90.00
_cell.angle_beta   90.00
_cell.angle_gamma   90.00
#
_symmetry.space_group_name_H-M   'P 1'
#
loop_
_entity.id
_entity.type
_entity.pdbx_description
1 polymer ?
#
loop_
_entity_poly.entity_id
_entity_poly.type
_entity_poly.pdbx_seq_one_letter_code
_entity_poly.pdbx_strand_id
1 'polypeptide(L)'
;MTNLIFSFDTEDFTSAYAADGILDAAELLRAEGIRGCFCMVGLLAKQLLAWGRADVLEALKYHEVDFHTYGHTLHPTIGEYTDRADFGAAYAEVMRQESEGLSYVKAATGVERVYAAVPPGEDKSYVAMYAYADLGIPCYCDTYADTADGRGVFFCNALHMEYVKSFEAIHGGGHAGDPAFYDRLAARKNAILYNHPNRLRYDDFWDKVNYDGENLSPFGQWKEAARTGEAERRAFLEDVRRLVKTLKADGRFAFKTYADIVAERCGGARILTPADIPALRRALEERFYPQETPVSLSIADIFAAAAAFLRGEALFAAGRVYGFLDEPEGISAPVTVAAADVREAAAKLETQAFLPPSFSVGGVKLGPADFLFAMLGVLCGEEAVALTPRPQNIDLSAFPKLAAPEICTWSVHAPQFTAEYLNRRLPLQAWTLRMS
;
A
#
# COMPACT_ATOMS: atom_id res chain seq x y z
N MET A 1 23.71 3.17 -3.39
CA MET A 1 23.08 2.63 -4.62
C MET A 1 21.58 2.68 -4.42
N THR A 2 20.85 3.18 -5.40
CA THR A 2 19.39 3.30 -5.41
C THR A 2 18.81 2.10 -6.15
N ASN A 3 17.80 1.45 -5.56
CA ASN A 3 17.01 0.45 -6.26
C ASN A 3 16.04 1.15 -7.21
N LEU A 4 16.09 0.79 -8.48
CA LEU A 4 15.24 1.35 -9.52
C LEU A 4 14.28 0.28 -10.01
N ILE A 5 12.98 0.59 -9.95
CA ILE A 5 11.89 -0.29 -10.38
C ILE A 5 11.15 0.41 -11.52
N PHE A 6 10.89 -0.33 -12.59
CA PHE A 6 9.99 0.10 -13.66
C PHE A 6 8.65 -0.61 -13.51
N SER A 7 7.64 0.14 -13.11
CA SER A 7 6.27 -0.33 -12.93
C SER A 7 5.43 0.03 -14.16
N PHE A 8 4.54 -0.85 -14.59
CA PHE A 8 3.65 -0.62 -15.73
C PHE A 8 2.23 -0.91 -15.30
N ASP A 9 1.41 0.14 -15.27
CA ASP A 9 0.00 0.07 -14.94
C ASP A 9 -0.73 -0.48 -16.17
N THR A 10 -0.87 -1.81 -16.23
CA THR A 10 -1.51 -2.52 -17.35
C THR A 10 -3.01 -2.62 -17.13
N GLU A 11 -3.70 -1.58 -17.59
CA GLU A 11 -5.05 -1.23 -17.17
C GLU A 11 -6.15 -1.43 -18.23
N ASP A 12 -5.85 -1.24 -19.52
CA ASP A 12 -6.87 -1.14 -20.58
C ASP A 12 -7.40 -2.50 -21.04
N PHE A 13 -8.46 -2.97 -20.40
CA PHE A 13 -9.19 -4.19 -20.78
C PHE A 13 -10.24 -3.98 -21.89
N THR A 14 -10.29 -2.80 -22.50
CA THR A 14 -11.33 -2.44 -23.47
C THR A 14 -10.92 -2.64 -24.92
N SER A 15 -9.62 -2.68 -25.20
CA SER A 15 -9.08 -2.74 -26.56
C SER A 15 -7.91 -3.72 -26.72
N ALA A 16 -8.06 -4.67 -27.64
CA ALA A 16 -6.97 -5.55 -28.03
C ALA A 16 -5.78 -4.81 -28.69
N TYR A 17 -6.03 -3.62 -29.26
CA TYR A 17 -4.98 -2.77 -29.82
C TYR A 17 -4.13 -2.10 -28.72
N ALA A 18 -4.73 -1.76 -27.56
CA ALA A 18 -4.00 -1.21 -26.42
C ALA A 18 -2.90 -2.17 -25.92
N ALA A 19 -3.19 -3.47 -25.97
CA ALA A 19 -2.28 -4.52 -25.52
C ALA A 19 -0.95 -4.56 -26.31
N ASP A 20 -0.89 -3.97 -27.51
CA ASP A 20 0.38 -3.81 -28.23
C ASP A 20 1.35 -2.85 -27.52
N GLY A 21 0.84 -1.92 -26.70
CA GLY A 21 1.69 -1.08 -25.84
C GLY A 21 2.40 -1.90 -24.76
N ILE A 22 1.72 -2.91 -24.21
CA ILE A 22 2.30 -3.85 -23.24
C ILE A 22 3.44 -4.62 -23.92
N LEU A 23 3.19 -5.13 -25.12
CA LEU A 23 4.20 -5.84 -25.91
C LEU A 23 5.41 -4.95 -26.23
N ASP A 24 5.18 -3.71 -26.68
CA ASP A 24 6.27 -2.75 -26.97
C ASP A 24 7.15 -2.50 -25.74
N ALA A 25 6.54 -2.25 -24.58
CA ALA A 25 7.25 -1.96 -23.34
C ALA A 25 8.06 -3.19 -22.87
N ALA A 26 7.43 -4.38 -22.87
CA ALA A 26 8.08 -5.62 -22.49
C ALA A 26 9.29 -5.92 -23.39
N GLU A 27 9.10 -5.85 -24.71
CA GLU A 27 10.16 -6.12 -25.67
C GLU A 27 11.31 -5.11 -25.59
N LEU A 28 11.00 -3.82 -25.36
CA LEU A 28 12.01 -2.79 -25.15
C LEU A 28 12.88 -3.10 -23.92
N LEU A 29 12.26 -3.39 -22.78
CA LEU A 29 12.98 -3.72 -21.55
C LEU A 29 13.81 -5.00 -21.69
N ARG A 30 13.23 -6.04 -22.32
CA ARG A 30 13.92 -7.30 -22.62
C ARG A 30 15.13 -7.09 -23.52
N ALA A 31 15.00 -6.28 -24.57
CA ALA A 31 16.11 -5.93 -25.46
C ALA A 31 17.24 -5.17 -24.74
N GLU A 32 16.90 -4.39 -23.71
CA GLU A 32 17.86 -3.72 -22.84
C GLU A 32 18.31 -4.60 -21.66
N GLY A 33 17.90 -5.87 -21.59
CA GLY A 33 18.35 -6.82 -20.58
C GLY A 33 17.88 -6.51 -19.16
N ILE A 34 16.75 -5.83 -18.99
CA ILE A 34 16.19 -5.47 -17.68
C ILE A 34 14.75 -5.94 -17.54
N ARG A 35 14.35 -6.28 -16.31
CA ARG A 35 12.98 -6.68 -16.00
C ARG A 35 12.16 -5.45 -15.58
N GLY A 36 10.89 -5.39 -15.99
CA GLY A 36 9.89 -4.49 -15.44
C GLY A 36 8.85 -5.27 -14.63
N CYS A 37 7.99 -4.54 -13.93
CA CYS A 37 6.87 -5.06 -13.15
C CYS A 37 5.57 -4.63 -13.83
N PHE A 38 4.82 -5.57 -14.39
CA PHE A 38 3.59 -5.30 -15.12
C PHE A 38 2.40 -5.57 -14.20
N CYS A 39 1.84 -4.50 -13.66
CA CYS A 39 0.74 -4.51 -12.70
C CYS A 39 -0.56 -4.65 -13.48
N MET A 40 -1.19 -5.83 -13.43
CA MET A 40 -2.28 -6.21 -14.34
C MET A 40 -3.66 -6.15 -13.70
N VAL A 41 -4.57 -5.46 -14.37
CA VAL A 41 -6.00 -5.50 -14.05
C VAL A 41 -6.54 -6.90 -14.32
N GLY A 42 -7.32 -7.44 -13.38
CA GLY A 42 -7.91 -8.78 -13.52
C GLY A 42 -8.75 -8.95 -14.79
N LEU A 43 -9.57 -7.95 -15.12
CA LEU A 43 -10.35 -7.93 -16.36
C LEU A 43 -9.47 -7.87 -17.61
N LEU A 44 -8.33 -7.19 -17.58
CA LEU A 44 -7.38 -7.20 -18.70
C LEU A 44 -6.80 -8.60 -18.91
N ALA A 45 -6.39 -9.27 -17.83
CA ALA A 45 -5.87 -10.64 -17.91
C ALA A 45 -6.88 -11.59 -18.59
N LYS A 46 -8.17 -11.49 -18.20
CA LYS A 46 -9.26 -12.23 -18.82
C LYS A 46 -9.43 -11.90 -20.31
N GLN A 47 -9.31 -10.62 -20.67
CA GLN A 47 -9.47 -10.16 -22.04
C GLN A 47 -8.30 -10.54 -22.95
N LEU A 48 -7.06 -10.54 -22.46
CA LEU A 48 -5.91 -11.02 -23.24
C LEU A 48 -6.08 -12.46 -23.72
N LEU A 49 -6.63 -13.34 -22.85
CA LEU A 49 -6.98 -14.70 -23.24
C LEU A 49 -8.09 -14.74 -24.28
N ALA A 50 -9.17 -13.97 -24.07
CA ALA A 50 -10.31 -13.92 -24.99
C ALA A 50 -9.93 -13.37 -26.38
N TRP A 51 -9.02 -12.41 -26.44
CA TRP A 51 -8.49 -11.82 -27.67
C TRP A 51 -7.40 -12.68 -28.34
N GLY A 52 -6.97 -13.78 -27.71
CA GLY A 52 -5.92 -14.64 -28.24
C GLY A 52 -4.53 -13.99 -28.26
N ARG A 53 -4.26 -13.04 -27.35
CA ARG A 53 -2.99 -12.29 -27.24
C ARG A 53 -1.88 -13.09 -26.55
N ALA A 54 -1.63 -14.31 -27.06
CA ALA A 54 -0.58 -15.18 -26.55
C ALA A 54 0.82 -14.57 -26.73
N ASP A 55 1.00 -13.69 -27.72
CA ASP A 55 2.22 -12.91 -27.97
C ASP A 55 2.56 -11.98 -26.79
N VAL A 56 1.57 -11.28 -26.25
CA VAL A 56 1.73 -10.41 -25.07
C VAL A 56 2.08 -11.25 -23.84
N LEU A 57 1.32 -12.32 -23.60
CA LEU A 57 1.54 -13.22 -22.47
C LEU A 57 2.92 -13.88 -22.52
N GLU A 58 3.40 -14.23 -23.71
CA GLU A 58 4.74 -14.78 -23.90
C GLU A 58 5.83 -13.75 -23.58
N ALA A 59 5.68 -12.50 -24.05
CA ALA A 59 6.64 -11.43 -23.76
C ALA A 59 6.74 -11.14 -22.25
N LEU A 60 5.61 -11.21 -21.53
CA LEU A 60 5.56 -10.96 -20.09
C LEU A 60 6.31 -12.02 -19.24
N LYS A 61 6.60 -13.22 -19.77
CA LYS A 61 7.34 -14.26 -19.03
C LYS A 61 8.74 -13.85 -18.58
N TYR A 62 9.37 -12.88 -19.27
CA TYR A 62 10.67 -12.33 -18.89
C TYR A 62 10.56 -11.36 -17.69
N HIS A 63 9.36 -10.84 -17.43
CA HIS A 63 9.12 -9.76 -16.49
C HIS A 63 8.48 -10.26 -15.19
N GLU A 64 8.27 -9.35 -14.24
CA GLU A 64 7.40 -9.60 -13.10
C GLU A 64 5.98 -9.19 -13.47
N VAL A 65 4.99 -9.97 -13.04
CA VAL A 65 3.58 -9.65 -13.20
C VAL A 65 2.99 -9.48 -11.82
N ASP A 66 2.35 -8.34 -11.61
CA ASP A 66 1.74 -7.94 -10.35
C ASP A 66 0.26 -7.62 -10.55
N PHE A 67 -0.43 -7.19 -9.50
CA PHE A 67 -1.88 -6.99 -9.53
C PHE A 67 -2.26 -5.52 -9.49
N HIS A 68 -3.19 -5.12 -10.35
CA HIS A 68 -3.66 -3.74 -10.49
C HIS A 68 -5.17 -3.63 -10.35
N THR A 69 -5.70 -4.30 -9.32
CA THR A 69 -7.14 -4.44 -9.01
C THR A 69 -7.95 -5.35 -9.94
N TYR A 70 -9.16 -5.71 -9.54
CA TYR A 70 -10.10 -6.47 -10.36
C TYR A 70 -10.44 -5.77 -11.67
N GLY A 71 -10.93 -4.52 -11.59
CA GLY A 71 -11.56 -3.82 -12.70
C GLY A 71 -11.16 -2.36 -12.86
N HIS A 72 -10.15 -1.88 -12.13
CA HIS A 72 -9.64 -0.52 -12.23
C HIS A 72 -10.75 0.52 -11.97
N THR A 73 -11.24 1.14 -13.04
CA THR A 73 -12.30 2.16 -13.06
C THR A 73 -13.69 1.62 -13.39
N LEU A 74 -13.88 0.30 -13.42
CA LEU A 74 -15.22 -0.29 -13.47
C LEU A 74 -16.02 0.13 -12.23
N HIS A 75 -17.18 0.77 -12.43
CA HIS A 75 -18.03 1.22 -11.33
C HIS A 75 -18.91 0.11 -10.75
N PRO A 76 -19.10 0.06 -9.41
CA PRO A 76 -18.44 0.94 -8.44
C PRO A 76 -16.94 0.64 -8.32
N THR A 77 -16.11 1.68 -8.26
CA THR A 77 -14.64 1.53 -8.12
C THR A 77 -14.26 1.03 -6.73
N ILE A 78 -12.98 0.68 -6.50
CA ILE A 78 -12.56 0.12 -5.20
C ILE A 78 -12.75 1.12 -4.06
N GLY A 79 -12.53 2.41 -4.27
CA GLY A 79 -12.89 3.44 -3.31
C GLY A 79 -14.40 3.47 -3.07
N GLU A 80 -15.19 3.50 -4.14
CA GLU A 80 -16.65 3.65 -4.06
C GLU A 80 -17.35 2.52 -3.32
N TYR A 81 -16.99 1.26 -3.57
CA TYR A 81 -17.65 0.14 -2.89
C TYR A 81 -17.09 -0.12 -1.48
N THR A 82 -15.91 0.42 -1.14
CA THR A 82 -15.31 0.25 0.19
C THR A 82 -15.53 1.41 1.15
N ASP A 83 -16.03 2.55 0.67
CA ASP A 83 -16.39 3.69 1.51
C ASP A 83 -17.68 3.45 2.29
N ARG A 84 -17.57 2.62 3.33
CA ARG A 84 -18.69 2.13 4.12
C ARG A 84 -18.40 2.19 5.61
N ALA A 85 -19.46 2.43 6.39
CA ALA A 85 -19.41 2.33 7.84
C ALA A 85 -18.99 0.94 8.31
N ASP A 86 -19.57 -0.10 7.70
CA ASP A 86 -19.30 -1.49 8.01
C ASP A 86 -18.05 -1.98 7.27
N PHE A 87 -16.94 -2.08 8.01
CA PHE A 87 -15.68 -2.62 7.52
C PHE A 87 -15.83 -4.06 7.02
N GLY A 88 -16.57 -4.91 7.72
CA GLY A 88 -16.71 -6.33 7.38
C GLY A 88 -17.40 -6.51 6.03
N ALA A 89 -18.45 -5.71 5.77
CA ALA A 89 -19.13 -5.70 4.49
C ALA A 89 -18.24 -5.16 3.35
N ALA A 90 -17.47 -4.10 3.60
CA ALA A 90 -16.50 -3.59 2.62
C ALA A 90 -15.40 -4.63 2.32
N TYR A 91 -14.84 -5.24 3.37
CA TYR A 91 -13.78 -6.23 3.26
C TYR A 91 -14.25 -7.48 2.50
N ALA A 92 -15.45 -7.98 2.79
CA ALA A 92 -16.01 -9.12 2.07
C ALA A 92 -16.17 -8.86 0.56
N GLU A 93 -16.55 -7.63 0.20
CA GLU A 93 -16.69 -7.24 -1.21
C GLU A 93 -15.34 -7.11 -1.91
N VAL A 94 -14.32 -6.53 -1.24
CA VAL A 94 -12.95 -6.53 -1.76
C VAL A 94 -12.47 -7.95 -1.96
N MET A 95 -12.58 -8.81 -0.95
CA MET A 95 -12.13 -10.19 -1.05
C MET A 95 -12.82 -10.93 -2.20
N ARG A 96 -14.11 -10.67 -2.43
CA ARG A 96 -14.85 -11.27 -3.55
C ARG A 96 -14.30 -10.82 -4.91
N GLN A 97 -14.19 -9.51 -5.15
CA GLN A 97 -13.77 -8.97 -6.45
C GLN A 97 -12.27 -9.20 -6.71
N GLU A 98 -11.43 -8.86 -5.73
CA GLU A 98 -9.99 -8.86 -5.90
C GLU A 98 -9.42 -10.28 -5.95
N SER A 99 -10.00 -11.25 -5.23
CA SER A 99 -9.60 -12.66 -5.40
C SER A 99 -9.97 -13.22 -6.77
N GLU A 100 -11.11 -12.80 -7.33
CA GLU A 100 -11.49 -13.15 -8.70
C GLU A 100 -10.53 -12.54 -9.71
N GLY A 101 -10.20 -11.25 -9.58
CA GLY A 101 -9.24 -10.55 -10.43
C GLY A 101 -7.86 -11.18 -10.38
N LEU A 102 -7.37 -11.47 -9.17
CA LEU A 102 -6.09 -12.15 -8.98
C LEU A 102 -6.08 -13.54 -9.62
N SER A 103 -7.21 -14.26 -9.57
CA SER A 103 -7.32 -15.56 -10.22
C SER A 103 -7.20 -15.45 -11.74
N TYR A 104 -7.75 -14.40 -12.36
CA TYR A 104 -7.60 -14.14 -13.79
C TYR A 104 -6.16 -13.84 -14.17
N VAL A 105 -5.47 -13.00 -13.39
CA VAL A 105 -4.04 -12.70 -13.63
C VAL A 105 -3.20 -13.98 -13.58
N LYS A 106 -3.36 -14.81 -12.54
CA LYS A 106 -2.63 -16.07 -12.43
C LYS A 106 -2.96 -17.04 -13.56
N ALA A 107 -4.23 -17.15 -13.94
CA ALA A 107 -4.65 -18.03 -15.03
C ALA A 107 -4.08 -17.60 -16.39
N ALA A 108 -4.04 -16.29 -16.67
CA ALA A 108 -3.55 -15.77 -17.95
C ALA A 108 -2.02 -15.84 -18.07
N THR A 109 -1.31 -15.50 -17.00
CA THR A 109 0.16 -15.34 -17.03
C THR A 109 0.92 -16.57 -16.56
N GLY A 110 0.25 -17.47 -15.83
CA GLY A 110 0.87 -18.66 -15.24
C GLY A 110 1.75 -18.38 -14.01
N VAL A 111 1.75 -17.15 -13.49
CA VAL A 111 2.52 -16.82 -12.28
C VAL A 111 1.92 -17.48 -11.04
N GLU A 112 2.76 -18.07 -10.21
CA GLU A 112 2.32 -18.68 -8.95
C GLU A 112 2.03 -17.62 -7.87
N ARG A 113 2.85 -16.56 -7.87
CA ARG A 113 2.85 -15.51 -6.86
C ARG A 113 2.88 -14.12 -7.50
N VAL A 114 2.10 -13.23 -6.91
CA VAL A 114 2.10 -11.79 -7.13
C VAL A 114 2.77 -11.13 -5.92
N TYR A 115 3.61 -10.12 -6.14
CA TYR A 115 4.39 -9.48 -5.09
C TYR A 115 3.86 -8.10 -4.72
N ALA A 116 3.28 -7.38 -5.66
CA ALA A 116 2.68 -6.07 -5.44
C ALA A 116 1.21 -6.01 -5.85
N ALA A 117 0.45 -5.24 -5.08
CA ALA A 117 -0.82 -4.67 -5.48
C ALA A 117 -0.61 -3.17 -5.69
N VAL A 118 -1.05 -2.67 -6.83
CA VAL A 118 -0.99 -1.25 -7.18
C VAL A 118 -2.43 -0.81 -7.41
N PRO A 119 -3.03 0.05 -6.56
CA PRO A 119 -4.34 0.61 -6.84
C PRO A 119 -4.27 1.64 -7.98
N PRO A 120 -5.39 1.93 -8.64
CA PRO A 120 -5.41 2.94 -9.68
C PRO A 120 -5.54 4.34 -9.10
N GLY A 121 -4.66 5.25 -9.53
CA GLY A 121 -4.72 6.68 -9.18
C GLY A 121 -5.01 6.97 -7.70
N GLU A 122 -5.87 7.96 -7.46
CA GLU A 122 -6.33 8.32 -6.09
C GLU A 122 -7.55 7.50 -5.64
N ASP A 123 -7.70 6.27 -6.13
CA ASP A 123 -8.74 5.31 -5.73
C ASP A 123 -8.20 4.27 -4.75
N LYS A 124 -7.84 4.73 -3.55
CA LYS A 124 -7.15 3.93 -2.54
C LYS A 124 -8.11 3.52 -1.43
N SER A 125 -7.91 2.33 -0.87
CA SER A 125 -8.76 1.81 0.20
C SER A 125 -7.94 1.12 1.27
N TYR A 126 -8.04 1.60 2.52
CA TYR A 126 -7.41 0.92 3.67
C TYR A 126 -7.96 -0.50 3.86
N VAL A 127 -9.22 -0.72 3.46
CA VAL A 127 -9.85 -2.04 3.46
C VAL A 127 -9.14 -2.96 2.48
N ALA A 128 -8.85 -2.46 1.28
CA ALA A 128 -8.11 -3.20 0.27
C ALA A 128 -6.67 -3.51 0.68
N MET A 129 -6.00 -2.60 1.39
CA MET A 129 -4.66 -2.85 1.92
C MET A 129 -4.64 -4.09 2.84
N TYR A 130 -5.59 -4.21 3.76
CA TYR A 130 -5.73 -5.41 4.61
C TYR A 130 -6.07 -6.66 3.78
N ALA A 131 -7.03 -6.55 2.85
CA ALA A 131 -7.42 -7.67 1.99
C ALA A 131 -6.26 -8.20 1.14
N TYR A 132 -5.43 -7.32 0.56
CA TYR A 132 -4.26 -7.73 -0.22
C TYR A 132 -3.21 -8.45 0.63
N ALA A 133 -2.96 -7.96 1.85
CA ALA A 133 -2.11 -8.66 2.80
C ALA A 133 -2.66 -10.06 3.15
N ASP A 134 -3.99 -10.19 3.26
CA ASP A 134 -4.69 -11.44 3.50
C ASP A 134 -4.65 -12.41 2.31
N LEU A 135 -4.69 -11.87 1.08
CA LEU A 135 -4.46 -12.60 -0.17
C LEU A 135 -3.00 -12.99 -0.41
N GLY A 136 -2.10 -12.61 0.51
CA GLY A 136 -0.68 -12.98 0.46
C GLY A 136 0.16 -12.09 -0.46
N ILE A 137 -0.33 -10.90 -0.81
CA ILE A 137 0.40 -9.89 -1.57
C ILE A 137 1.19 -9.01 -0.58
N PRO A 138 2.53 -9.12 -0.55
CA PRO A 138 3.35 -8.50 0.49
C PRO A 138 3.66 -7.01 0.28
N CYS A 139 3.41 -6.45 -0.90
CA CYS A 139 3.70 -5.06 -1.23
C CYS A 139 2.44 -4.32 -1.74
N TYR A 140 2.28 -3.07 -1.32
CA TYR A 140 1.29 -2.11 -1.80
C TYR A 140 2.03 -0.91 -2.39
N CYS A 141 1.94 -0.71 -3.70
CA CYS A 141 2.60 0.42 -4.36
C CYS A 141 1.62 1.59 -4.57
N ASP A 142 2.17 2.78 -4.83
CA ASP A 142 1.48 4.06 -4.89
C ASP A 142 0.72 4.38 -3.59
N THR A 143 1.44 4.25 -2.48
CA THR A 143 0.94 4.47 -1.13
C THR A 143 0.79 5.95 -0.74
N TYR A 144 0.02 6.21 0.34
CA TYR A 144 0.06 7.48 1.07
C TYR A 144 1.08 7.51 2.22
N ALA A 145 1.71 6.36 2.51
CA ALA A 145 2.68 6.20 3.57
C ALA A 145 4.02 5.74 3.00
N ASP A 146 4.95 6.68 2.83
CA ASP A 146 6.36 6.41 2.52
C ASP A 146 7.24 7.40 3.30
N THR A 147 8.44 6.95 3.58
CA THR A 147 9.55 7.76 4.08
C THR A 147 10.03 8.78 3.05
N ALA A 148 10.58 9.91 3.52
CA ALA A 148 11.14 10.94 2.64
C ALA A 148 12.31 10.45 1.76
N ASP A 149 13.09 9.46 2.20
CA ASP A 149 14.17 8.84 1.41
C ASP A 149 13.68 7.72 0.48
N GLY A 150 12.37 7.43 0.45
CA GLY A 150 11.77 6.43 -0.43
C GLY A 150 12.17 4.99 -0.09
N ARG A 151 12.46 4.68 1.18
CA ARG A 151 12.69 3.29 1.60
C ARG A 151 11.38 2.50 1.74
N GLY A 152 10.23 3.14 1.82
CA GLY A 152 8.97 2.48 2.14
C GLY A 152 8.83 2.17 3.63
N VAL A 153 7.60 1.89 4.04
CA VAL A 153 7.22 1.53 5.41
C VAL A 153 6.34 0.29 5.39
N PHE A 154 6.31 -0.48 6.47
CA PHE A 154 5.26 -1.46 6.65
C PHE A 154 4.01 -0.77 7.20
N PHE A 155 2.87 -1.01 6.58
CA PHE A 155 1.58 -0.39 6.90
C PHE A 155 0.46 -1.35 6.51
N CYS A 156 -0.62 -1.43 7.29
CA CYS A 156 -1.75 -2.34 7.01
C CYS A 156 -1.32 -3.78 6.65
N ASN A 157 -0.27 -4.29 7.32
CA ASN A 157 0.31 -5.63 7.15
C ASN A 157 1.06 -5.91 5.83
N ALA A 158 1.36 -4.90 5.02
CA ALA A 158 2.18 -5.01 3.80
C ALA A 158 3.34 -3.99 3.82
N LEU A 159 4.32 -4.15 2.92
CA LEU A 159 5.31 -3.12 2.61
C LEU A 159 4.66 -2.09 1.67
N HIS A 160 4.80 -0.81 1.98
CA HIS A 160 4.25 0.30 1.21
C HIS A 160 5.36 1.14 0.59
N MET A 161 5.23 1.48 -0.69
CA MET A 161 6.17 2.35 -1.42
C MET A 161 5.46 3.30 -2.38
N GLU A 162 6.03 4.49 -2.57
CA GLU A 162 5.45 5.54 -3.41
C GLU A 162 6.05 5.56 -4.84
N TYR A 163 5.21 5.87 -5.83
CA TYR A 163 5.68 6.24 -7.16
C TYR A 163 6.46 7.55 -7.15
N VAL A 164 7.48 7.62 -8.00
CA VAL A 164 8.31 8.82 -8.14
C VAL A 164 7.90 9.65 -9.35
N LYS A 165 7.84 9.03 -10.53
CA LYS A 165 7.57 9.76 -11.78
C LYS A 165 7.11 8.83 -12.91
N SER A 166 6.17 9.30 -13.72
CA SER A 166 5.76 8.60 -14.94
C SER A 166 6.71 8.87 -16.11
N PHE A 167 6.82 7.91 -17.04
CA PHE A 167 7.57 8.07 -18.29
C PHE A 167 6.95 9.15 -19.19
N GLU A 168 5.63 9.28 -19.18
CA GLU A 168 4.86 10.34 -19.84
C GLU A 168 5.31 11.72 -19.39
N ALA A 169 5.42 11.93 -18.07
CA ALA A 169 5.90 13.20 -17.53
C ALA A 169 7.40 13.41 -17.79
N ILE A 170 8.20 12.35 -17.83
CA ILE A 170 9.63 12.44 -18.16
C ILE A 170 9.83 12.87 -19.62
N HIS A 171 9.10 12.27 -20.55
CA HIS A 171 9.14 12.60 -21.97
C HIS A 171 8.61 14.01 -22.23
N GLY A 172 7.37 14.31 -21.82
CA GLY A 172 6.75 15.62 -22.05
C GLY A 172 7.45 16.78 -21.34
N GLY A 173 8.10 16.51 -20.20
CA GLY A 173 8.86 17.51 -19.43
C GLY A 173 10.33 17.65 -19.84
N GLY A 174 10.84 16.83 -20.77
CA GLY A 174 12.25 16.82 -21.15
C GLY A 174 13.20 16.39 -20.02
N HIS A 175 12.72 15.72 -18.98
CA HIS A 175 13.50 15.38 -17.79
C HIS A 175 14.62 14.37 -18.07
N ALA A 176 14.52 13.58 -19.14
CA ALA A 176 15.59 12.66 -19.53
C ALA A 176 16.92 13.38 -19.86
N GLY A 177 16.86 14.67 -20.22
CA GLY A 177 18.03 15.52 -20.44
C GLY A 177 18.48 16.34 -19.23
N ASP A 178 17.78 16.28 -18.10
CA ASP A 178 18.08 17.05 -16.88
C ASP A 178 18.99 16.21 -15.93
N PRO A 179 20.28 16.56 -15.73
CA PRO A 179 21.13 15.86 -14.77
C PRO A 179 20.58 15.85 -13.35
N ALA A 180 19.90 16.92 -12.94
CA ALA A 180 19.34 17.03 -11.60
C ALA A 180 18.19 16.03 -11.37
N PHE A 181 17.52 15.56 -12.43
CA PHE A 181 16.55 14.47 -12.33
C PHE A 181 17.22 13.19 -11.84
N TYR A 182 18.36 12.81 -12.42
CA TYR A 182 19.10 11.62 -12.00
C TYR A 182 19.68 11.77 -10.59
N ASP A 183 20.13 12.97 -10.21
CA ASP A 183 20.59 13.23 -8.83
C ASP A 183 19.46 13.07 -7.80
N ARG A 184 18.26 13.57 -8.12
CA ARG A 184 17.07 13.37 -7.27
C ARG A 184 16.69 11.88 -7.16
N LEU A 185 16.79 11.12 -8.25
CA LEU A 185 16.59 9.67 -8.19
C LEU A 185 17.63 8.98 -7.31
N ALA A 186 18.92 9.32 -7.49
CA ALA A 186 20.03 8.72 -6.74
C ALA A 186 20.03 9.04 -5.24
N ALA A 187 19.28 10.07 -4.81
CA ALA A 187 19.08 10.40 -3.40
C ALA A 187 18.10 9.44 -2.69
N ARG A 188 17.33 8.65 -3.44
CA ARG A 188 16.34 7.71 -2.87
C ARG A 188 16.94 6.34 -2.59
N LYS A 189 16.33 5.60 -1.67
CA LYS A 189 16.59 4.16 -1.47
C LYS A 189 15.92 3.32 -2.54
N ASN A 190 14.61 3.50 -2.72
CA ASN A 190 13.86 2.95 -3.84
C ASN A 190 13.28 4.09 -4.69
N ALA A 191 13.42 3.97 -6.00
CA ALA A 191 12.83 4.87 -6.97
C ALA A 191 12.00 4.07 -7.96
N ILE A 192 10.69 4.31 -7.96
CA ILE A 192 9.75 3.62 -8.84
C ILE A 192 9.33 4.59 -9.94
N LEU A 193 9.77 4.32 -11.16
CA LEU A 193 9.28 5.01 -12.34
C LEU A 193 8.18 4.17 -12.97
N TYR A 194 7.11 4.82 -13.42
CA TYR A 194 5.93 4.12 -13.91
C TYR A 194 5.51 4.56 -15.31
N ASN A 195 4.65 3.79 -15.96
CA ASN A 195 4.05 4.11 -17.25
C ASN A 195 2.71 3.39 -17.39
N HIS A 196 1.80 3.93 -18.20
CA HIS A 196 0.58 3.24 -18.59
C HIS A 196 0.73 2.79 -20.04
N PRO A 197 0.87 1.48 -20.34
CA PRO A 197 1.19 1.03 -21.69
C PRO A 197 0.13 1.38 -22.75
N ASN A 198 -1.12 1.58 -22.37
CA ASN A 198 -2.17 2.11 -23.26
C ASN A 198 -1.81 3.49 -23.84
N ARG A 199 -1.05 4.32 -23.11
CA ARG A 199 -0.57 5.64 -23.56
C ARG A 199 0.44 5.57 -24.69
N LEU A 200 1.00 4.39 -24.98
CA LEU A 200 1.78 4.15 -26.21
C LEU A 200 0.89 4.06 -27.45
N ARG A 201 -0.41 3.84 -27.27
CA ARG A 201 -1.37 3.56 -28.34
C ARG A 201 -2.45 4.62 -28.45
N TYR A 202 -2.73 5.34 -27.36
CA TYR A 202 -3.81 6.32 -27.26
C TYR A 202 -3.40 7.64 -26.59
N ASP A 203 -3.95 8.74 -27.11
CA ASP A 203 -3.74 10.12 -26.64
C ASP A 203 -4.59 10.47 -25.42
N ASP A 204 -5.67 9.73 -25.19
CA ASP A 204 -6.54 9.80 -24.02
C ASP A 204 -6.59 8.44 -23.33
N PHE A 205 -6.92 8.43 -22.03
CA PHE A 205 -7.17 7.20 -21.29
C PHE A 205 -8.52 6.58 -21.71
N TRP A 206 -8.58 5.25 -21.70
CA TRP A 206 -9.75 4.44 -22.10
C TRP A 206 -10.94 4.65 -21.17
N ASP A 207 -10.68 4.91 -19.90
CA ASP A 207 -11.65 5.10 -18.84
C ASP A 207 -12.42 6.42 -18.99
N LYS A 208 -11.78 7.51 -19.41
CA LYS A 208 -12.44 8.78 -19.73
C LYS A 208 -13.59 8.65 -20.74
N VAL A 209 -13.54 7.66 -21.63
CA VAL A 209 -14.56 7.44 -22.68
C VAL A 209 -15.62 6.41 -22.25
N ASN A 210 -15.30 5.54 -21.30
CA ASN A 210 -16.09 4.36 -20.96
C ASN A 210 -16.55 4.27 -19.49
N TYR A 211 -15.92 5.01 -18.58
CA TYR A 211 -15.97 4.87 -17.12
C TYR A 211 -15.75 6.21 -16.40
N ASP A 212 -16.36 7.29 -16.89
CA ASP A 212 -16.22 8.64 -16.32
C ASP A 212 -17.42 8.95 -15.43
N GLY A 213 -17.28 8.68 -14.12
CA GLY A 213 -18.32 8.84 -13.10
C GLY A 213 -19.41 7.76 -13.10
N GLU A 214 -19.48 6.94 -14.14
CA GLU A 214 -20.37 5.79 -14.26
C GLU A 214 -19.90 4.84 -15.38
N ASN A 215 -20.52 3.66 -15.48
CA ASN A 215 -20.28 2.73 -16.59
C ASN A 215 -20.98 3.22 -17.88
N LEU A 216 -20.29 4.01 -18.70
CA LEU A 216 -20.83 4.64 -19.92
C LEU A 216 -21.04 3.66 -21.09
N SER A 217 -20.37 2.51 -21.05
CA SER A 217 -20.44 1.48 -22.09
C SER A 217 -20.80 0.13 -21.45
N PRO A 218 -21.73 -0.66 -22.03
CA PRO A 218 -21.95 -2.03 -21.61
C PRO A 218 -20.66 -2.85 -21.71
N PHE A 219 -20.47 -3.80 -20.80
CA PHE A 219 -19.29 -4.66 -20.80
C PHE A 219 -19.15 -5.38 -22.17
N GLY A 220 -17.99 -5.28 -22.79
CA GLY A 220 -17.72 -5.82 -24.12
C GLY A 220 -18.12 -4.93 -25.30
N GLN A 221 -18.74 -3.77 -25.06
CA GLN A 221 -19.20 -2.82 -26.08
C GLN A 221 -18.56 -1.44 -25.88
N TRP A 222 -17.25 -1.43 -25.65
CA TRP A 222 -16.48 -0.21 -25.37
C TRP A 222 -16.21 0.61 -26.62
N LYS A 223 -16.04 1.92 -26.41
CA LYS A 223 -15.59 2.86 -27.41
C LYS A 223 -14.07 2.95 -27.36
N GLU A 224 -13.43 3.07 -28.53
CA GLU A 224 -11.99 3.34 -28.59
C GLU A 224 -11.69 4.80 -28.27
N ALA A 225 -10.62 5.03 -27.51
CA ALA A 225 -10.03 6.36 -27.32
C ALA A 225 -9.31 6.86 -28.59
N ALA A 226 -8.94 8.13 -28.61
CA ALA A 226 -8.18 8.72 -29.71
C ALA A 226 -6.78 8.09 -29.79
N ARG A 227 -6.39 7.60 -30.98
CA ARG A 227 -5.12 6.88 -31.18
C ARG A 227 -3.95 7.86 -31.35
N THR A 228 -2.83 7.53 -30.73
CA THR A 228 -1.58 8.27 -30.89
C THR A 228 -0.99 8.08 -32.29
N GLY A 229 -0.38 9.15 -32.80
CA GLY A 229 0.35 9.10 -34.06
C GLY A 229 1.57 8.19 -33.99
N GLU A 230 1.81 7.41 -35.04
CA GLU A 230 2.93 6.45 -35.07
C GLU A 230 4.31 7.10 -34.91
N ALA A 231 4.48 8.35 -35.38
CA ALA A 231 5.73 9.10 -35.19
C ALA A 231 5.96 9.48 -33.72
N GLU A 232 4.91 9.90 -33.02
CA GLU A 232 4.96 10.27 -31.61
C GLU A 232 5.21 9.05 -30.72
N ARG A 233 4.51 7.94 -31.00
CA ARG A 233 4.77 6.66 -30.34
C ARG A 233 6.24 6.23 -30.46
N ARG A 234 6.82 6.32 -31.66
CA ARG A 234 8.23 5.98 -31.89
C ARG A 234 9.17 6.90 -31.12
N ALA A 235 8.91 8.20 -31.12
CA ALA A 235 9.70 9.17 -30.37
C ALA A 235 9.68 8.87 -28.86
N PHE A 236 8.50 8.55 -28.31
CA PHE A 236 8.35 8.16 -26.91
C PHE A 236 9.18 6.91 -26.58
N LEU A 237 9.06 5.84 -27.38
CA LEU A 237 9.82 4.61 -27.17
C LEU A 237 11.34 4.82 -27.28
N GLU A 238 11.79 5.69 -28.19
CA GLU A 238 13.20 6.06 -28.32
C GLU A 238 13.72 6.81 -27.09
N ASP A 239 12.91 7.70 -26.51
CA ASP A 239 13.26 8.42 -25.29
C ASP A 239 13.27 7.51 -24.07
N VAL A 240 12.31 6.59 -23.93
CA VAL A 240 12.35 5.53 -22.89
C VAL A 240 13.61 4.71 -23.04
N ARG A 241 13.97 4.26 -24.25
CA ARG A 241 15.21 3.51 -24.48
C ARG A 241 16.44 4.32 -24.10
N ARG A 242 16.47 5.63 -24.41
CA ARG A 242 17.58 6.51 -24.02
C ARG A 242 17.69 6.64 -22.51
N LEU A 243 16.56 6.87 -21.82
CA LEU A 243 16.48 6.94 -20.36
C LEU A 243 17.04 5.66 -19.72
N VAL A 244 16.57 4.49 -20.17
CA VAL A 244 17.06 3.19 -19.70
C VAL A 244 18.57 3.05 -19.86
N LYS A 245 19.11 3.39 -21.04
CA LYS A 245 20.56 3.32 -21.30
C LYS A 245 21.35 4.26 -20.40
N THR A 246 20.86 5.48 -20.16
CA THR A 246 21.50 6.42 -19.24
C THR A 246 21.54 5.87 -17.83
N LEU A 247 20.42 5.34 -17.32
CA LEU A 247 20.33 4.77 -15.98
C LEU A 247 21.22 3.53 -15.82
N LYS A 248 21.34 2.69 -16.85
CA LYS A 248 22.26 1.53 -16.85
C LYS A 248 23.74 1.92 -16.84
N ALA A 249 24.09 3.02 -17.49
CA ALA A 249 25.46 3.52 -17.52
C ALA A 249 25.86 4.22 -16.21
N ASP A 250 24.88 4.60 -15.39
CA ASP A 250 25.09 5.27 -14.12
C ASP A 250 25.21 4.26 -12.97
N GLY A 251 26.43 4.13 -12.43
CA GLY A 251 26.76 3.18 -11.36
C GLY A 251 26.08 3.44 -10.01
N ARG A 252 25.20 4.45 -9.91
CA ARG A 252 24.40 4.72 -8.71
C ARG A 252 23.13 3.89 -8.63
N PHE A 253 22.68 3.26 -9.72
CA PHE A 253 21.40 2.54 -9.78
C PHE A 253 21.56 1.02 -9.88
N ALA A 254 20.66 0.30 -9.24
CA ALA A 254 20.47 -1.14 -9.39
C ALA A 254 19.03 -1.43 -9.83
N PHE A 255 18.85 -2.17 -10.92
CA PHE A 255 17.53 -2.53 -11.44
C PHE A 255 16.96 -3.69 -10.62
N LYS A 256 15.74 -3.51 -10.12
CA LYS A 256 15.06 -4.41 -9.19
C LYS A 256 13.59 -4.56 -9.57
N THR A 257 12.98 -5.67 -9.16
CA THR A 257 11.52 -5.85 -9.17
C THR A 257 10.91 -5.69 -7.78
N TYR A 258 9.58 -5.71 -7.64
CA TYR A 258 8.96 -5.71 -6.30
C TYR A 258 9.32 -6.97 -5.52
N ALA A 259 9.42 -8.14 -6.18
CA ALA A 259 9.88 -9.37 -5.53
C ALA A 259 11.28 -9.23 -4.92
N ASP A 260 12.21 -8.54 -5.60
CA ASP A 260 13.54 -8.31 -5.05
C ASP A 260 13.48 -7.45 -3.78
N ILE A 261 12.69 -6.36 -3.79
CA ILE A 261 12.53 -5.50 -2.62
C ILE A 261 11.85 -6.24 -1.47
N VAL A 262 10.82 -7.04 -1.76
CA VAL A 262 10.15 -7.89 -0.79
C VAL A 262 11.12 -8.90 -0.19
N ALA A 263 11.97 -9.55 -0.98
CA ALA A 263 12.97 -10.48 -0.47
C ALA A 263 13.99 -9.79 0.46
N GLU A 264 14.34 -8.53 0.18
CA GLU A 264 15.25 -7.73 1.01
C GLU A 264 14.60 -7.25 2.32
N ARG A 265 13.28 -7.01 2.32
CA ARG A 265 12.58 -6.30 3.42
C ARG A 265 11.63 -7.17 4.24
N CYS A 266 11.02 -8.17 3.62
CA CYS A 266 10.01 -9.03 4.25
C CYS A 266 10.69 -10.31 4.76
N GLY A 267 11.17 -10.29 6.00
CA GLY A 267 11.76 -11.46 6.63
C GLY A 267 12.06 -11.27 8.11
N GLY A 268 12.35 -12.39 8.79
CA GLY A 268 12.72 -12.42 10.20
C GLY A 268 11.54 -12.50 11.16
N ALA A 269 11.69 -13.31 12.21
CA ALA A 269 10.72 -13.35 13.29
C ALA A 269 10.86 -12.09 14.16
N ARG A 270 9.74 -11.40 14.37
CA ARG A 270 9.67 -10.22 15.24
C ARG A 270 9.19 -10.69 16.62
N ILE A 271 10.14 -11.06 17.47
CA ILE A 271 9.86 -11.68 18.77
C ILE A 271 10.19 -10.68 19.88
N LEU A 272 9.26 -10.55 20.83
CA LEU A 272 9.41 -9.80 22.05
C LEU A 272 9.38 -10.72 23.27
N THR A 273 10.02 -10.28 24.34
CA THR A 273 9.98 -10.88 25.66
C THR A 273 9.59 -9.82 26.70
N PRO A 274 9.15 -10.22 27.90
CA PRO A 274 8.89 -9.27 28.99
C PRO A 274 10.11 -8.39 29.35
N ALA A 275 11.34 -8.84 29.08
CA ALA A 275 12.56 -8.09 29.37
C ALA A 275 12.71 -6.83 28.48
N ASP A 276 12.04 -6.78 27.34
CA ASP A 276 12.11 -5.65 26.39
C ASP A 276 11.22 -4.47 26.85
N ILE A 277 10.24 -4.73 27.72
CA ILE A 277 9.18 -3.78 28.09
C ILE A 277 9.71 -2.48 28.73
N PRO A 278 10.67 -2.49 29.68
CA PRO A 278 11.16 -1.25 30.27
C PRO A 278 11.82 -0.31 29.25
N ALA A 279 12.50 -0.86 28.23
CA ALA A 279 13.12 -0.08 27.17
C ALA A 279 12.08 0.50 26.21
N LEU A 280 11.11 -0.31 25.78
CA LEU A 280 10.00 0.12 24.93
C LEU A 280 9.16 1.21 25.59
N ARG A 281 8.84 1.06 26.88
CA ARG A 281 8.11 2.09 27.64
C ARG A 281 8.84 3.42 27.59
N ARG A 282 10.13 3.44 27.93
CA ARG A 282 10.93 4.68 27.93
C ARG A 282 10.96 5.34 26.56
N ALA A 283 11.14 4.54 25.50
CA ALA A 283 11.14 5.06 24.13
C ALA A 283 9.79 5.67 23.74
N LEU A 284 8.68 5.05 24.13
CA LEU A 284 7.33 5.57 23.89
C LEU A 284 7.00 6.83 24.73
N GLU A 285 7.54 6.94 25.95
CA GLU A 285 7.45 8.15 26.78
C GLU A 285 8.21 9.33 26.16
N GLU A 286 9.38 9.07 25.59
CA GLU A 286 10.16 10.09 24.86
C GLU A 286 9.47 10.49 23.55
N ARG A 287 9.00 9.50 22.78
CA ARG A 287 8.27 9.72 21.53
C ARG A 287 7.33 8.56 21.24
N PHE A 288 6.04 8.85 21.24
CA PHE A 288 5.00 7.87 20.87
C PHE A 288 5.02 7.60 19.35
N TYR A 289 5.86 6.64 18.94
CA TYR A 289 6.18 6.36 17.53
C TYR A 289 6.63 4.89 17.36
N PRO A 290 6.56 4.30 16.14
CA PRO A 290 7.10 2.96 15.87
C PRO A 290 8.57 2.82 16.29
N GLN A 291 8.94 1.61 16.73
CA GLN A 291 10.25 1.31 17.31
C GLN A 291 11.06 0.41 16.37
N GLU A 292 12.38 0.61 16.28
CA GLU A 292 13.27 -0.24 15.47
C GLU A 292 14.10 -1.23 16.31
N THR A 293 14.13 -1.03 17.63
CA THR A 293 14.93 -1.83 18.58
C THR A 293 14.02 -2.35 19.70
N PRO A 294 14.16 -3.63 20.14
CA PRO A 294 15.13 -4.64 19.69
C PRO A 294 14.85 -5.19 18.28
N VAL A 295 13.61 -5.06 17.82
CA VAL A 295 13.16 -5.39 16.47
C VAL A 295 12.21 -4.30 15.98
N SER A 296 11.95 -4.28 14.69
CA SER A 296 11.02 -3.34 14.06
C SER A 296 9.57 -3.63 14.49
N LEU A 297 8.93 -2.66 15.15
CA LEU A 297 7.62 -2.80 15.82
C LEU A 297 6.75 -1.58 15.55
N SER A 298 5.49 -1.85 15.24
CA SER A 298 4.43 -0.86 15.26
C SER A 298 3.90 -0.65 16.68
N ILE A 299 3.11 0.41 16.91
CA ILE A 299 2.46 0.62 18.20
C ILE A 299 1.49 -0.52 18.51
N ALA A 300 0.76 -1.00 17.50
CA ALA A 300 -0.14 -2.13 17.65
C ALA A 300 0.58 -3.44 18.04
N ASP A 301 1.81 -3.66 17.54
CA ASP A 301 2.62 -4.81 17.97
C ASP A 301 2.95 -4.72 19.48
N ILE A 302 3.35 -3.53 19.95
CA ILE A 302 3.69 -3.30 21.36
C ILE A 302 2.45 -3.42 22.24
N PHE A 303 1.30 -2.92 21.79
CA PHE A 303 0.02 -3.08 22.48
C PHE A 303 -0.36 -4.55 22.64
N ALA A 304 -0.27 -5.33 21.56
CA ALA A 304 -0.58 -6.75 21.58
C ALA A 304 0.38 -7.54 22.48
N ALA A 305 1.68 -7.21 22.45
CA ALA A 305 2.69 -7.82 23.31
C ALA A 305 2.45 -7.51 24.79
N ALA A 306 2.12 -6.25 25.14
CA ALA A 306 1.85 -5.86 26.51
C ALA A 306 0.64 -6.62 27.09
N ALA A 307 -0.44 -6.75 26.31
CA ALA A 307 -1.61 -7.54 26.69
C ALA A 307 -1.26 -9.03 26.89
N ALA A 308 -0.47 -9.61 25.96
CA ALA A 308 0.01 -10.98 26.05
C ALA A 308 0.83 -11.25 27.33
N PHE A 309 1.77 -10.37 27.65
CA PHE A 309 2.62 -10.55 28.84
C PHE A 309 1.83 -10.37 30.14
N LEU A 310 0.82 -9.50 30.18
CA LEU A 310 -0.07 -9.40 31.34
C LEU A 310 -0.91 -10.68 31.56
N ARG A 311 -1.20 -11.44 30.50
CA ARG A 311 -1.82 -12.77 30.57
C ARG A 311 -0.83 -13.90 30.94
N GLY A 312 0.46 -13.59 31.10
CA GLY A 312 1.49 -14.52 31.51
C GLY A 312 2.22 -15.22 30.36
N GLU A 313 2.09 -14.74 29.12
CA GLU A 313 2.87 -15.25 27.99
C GLU A 313 4.37 -14.92 28.17
N ALA A 314 5.25 -15.89 27.91
CA ALA A 314 6.70 -15.72 28.10
C ALA A 314 7.40 -15.06 26.89
N LEU A 315 6.77 -15.13 25.72
CA LEU A 315 7.23 -14.54 24.46
C LEU A 315 6.02 -14.11 23.63
N PHE A 316 6.20 -13.11 22.79
CA PHE A 316 5.20 -12.66 21.83
C PHE A 316 5.82 -12.58 20.44
N ALA A 317 5.22 -13.26 19.46
CA ALA A 317 5.61 -13.17 18.07
C ALA A 317 4.65 -12.21 17.35
N ALA A 318 5.17 -11.07 16.88
CA ALA A 318 4.38 -10.05 16.23
C ALA A 318 3.85 -10.54 14.87
N GLY A 319 2.54 -10.63 14.76
CA GLY A 319 1.81 -11.09 13.58
C GLY A 319 1.16 -9.94 12.82
N ARG A 320 -0.08 -10.19 12.36
CA ARG A 320 -0.93 -9.14 11.79
C ARG A 320 -1.47 -8.24 12.90
N VAL A 321 -1.61 -6.98 12.55
CA VAL A 321 -2.10 -5.92 13.44
C VAL A 321 -3.12 -5.05 12.72
N TYR A 322 -3.94 -4.37 13.51
CA TYR A 322 -5.00 -3.48 13.03
C TYR A 322 -4.90 -2.14 13.76
N GLY A 323 -5.36 -1.08 13.10
CA GLY A 323 -5.55 0.22 13.74
C GLY A 323 -6.95 0.35 14.34
N PHE A 324 -7.60 1.47 14.06
CA PHE A 324 -8.93 1.79 14.58
C PHE A 324 -9.94 2.06 13.47
N LEU A 325 -11.22 1.80 13.73
CA LEU A 325 -12.32 2.22 12.86
C LEU A 325 -12.94 3.56 13.32
N ASP A 326 -12.73 3.91 14.58
CA ASP A 326 -13.25 5.12 15.22
C ASP A 326 -12.13 5.85 15.95
N GLU A 327 -12.28 7.16 16.11
CA GLU A 327 -11.29 7.97 16.79
C GLU A 327 -11.15 7.53 18.25
N PRO A 328 -9.92 7.26 18.73
CA PRO A 328 -9.76 6.83 20.10
C PRO A 328 -9.98 7.96 21.12
N GLU A 329 -10.60 7.63 22.25
CA GLU A 329 -11.00 8.57 23.30
C GLU A 329 -9.98 8.58 24.46
N GLY A 330 -9.07 9.53 24.46
CA GLY A 330 -8.10 9.70 25.55
C GLY A 330 -8.70 10.27 26.83
N ILE A 331 -8.03 10.08 27.97
CA ILE A 331 -8.42 10.72 29.23
C ILE A 331 -8.24 12.24 29.16
N SER A 332 -9.13 13.00 29.82
CA SER A 332 -9.10 14.48 29.83
C SER A 332 -8.46 15.08 31.08
N ALA A 333 -8.25 14.28 32.12
CA ALA A 333 -7.59 14.67 33.37
C ALA A 333 -6.74 13.50 33.89
N PRO A 334 -5.77 13.75 34.79
CA PRO A 334 -4.99 12.68 35.39
C PRO A 334 -5.86 11.67 36.14
N VAL A 335 -5.56 10.38 35.97
CA VAL A 335 -6.25 9.27 36.64
C VAL A 335 -5.23 8.27 37.17
N THR A 336 -5.65 7.45 38.12
CA THR A 336 -4.86 6.32 38.62
C THR A 336 -5.69 5.06 38.49
N VAL A 337 -5.10 3.99 37.96
CA VAL A 337 -5.72 2.67 37.85
C VAL A 337 -4.90 1.63 38.60
N ALA A 338 -5.55 0.67 39.26
CA ALA A 338 -4.86 -0.39 39.99
C ALA A 338 -4.35 -1.48 39.04
N ALA A 339 -3.23 -2.11 39.38
CA ALA A 339 -2.63 -3.16 38.57
C ALA A 339 -3.56 -4.37 38.35
N ALA A 340 -4.38 -4.70 39.36
CA ALA A 340 -5.37 -5.76 39.26
C ALA A 340 -6.41 -5.48 38.16
N ASP A 341 -6.91 -4.24 38.08
CA ASP A 341 -7.90 -3.83 37.08
C ASP A 341 -7.33 -3.84 35.66
N VAL A 342 -6.08 -3.40 35.52
CA VAL A 342 -5.34 -3.42 34.24
C VAL A 342 -5.17 -4.86 33.75
N ARG A 343 -4.81 -5.80 34.64
CA ARG A 343 -4.69 -7.23 34.31
C ARG A 343 -6.03 -7.83 33.93
N GLU A 344 -7.10 -7.51 34.66
CA GLU A 344 -8.45 -7.99 34.35
C GLU A 344 -8.92 -7.50 32.98
N ALA A 345 -8.70 -6.23 32.66
CA ALA A 345 -9.03 -5.67 31.35
C ALA A 345 -8.20 -6.32 30.23
N ALA A 346 -6.88 -6.49 30.44
CA ALA A 346 -5.99 -7.11 29.45
C ALA A 346 -6.32 -8.58 29.16
N ALA A 347 -6.85 -9.30 30.16
CA ALA A 347 -7.28 -10.69 30.00
C ALA A 347 -8.49 -10.85 29.05
N LYS A 348 -9.26 -9.78 28.82
CA LYS A 348 -10.46 -9.77 27.96
C LYS A 348 -10.19 -9.20 26.57
N LEU A 349 -8.97 -8.75 26.28
CA LEU A 349 -8.61 -8.09 25.02
C LEU A 349 -8.48 -9.09 23.86
N GLU A 350 -9.16 -8.79 22.75
CA GLU A 350 -8.85 -9.35 21.44
C GLU A 350 -7.92 -8.40 20.68
N THR A 351 -6.67 -8.81 20.50
CA THR A 351 -5.62 -7.98 19.88
C THR A 351 -5.37 -8.29 18.41
N GLN A 352 -6.17 -9.18 17.82
CA GLN A 352 -6.13 -9.57 16.40
C GLN A 352 -7.32 -8.99 15.62
N ALA A 353 -7.85 -7.87 16.09
CA ALA A 353 -8.96 -7.14 15.49
C ALA A 353 -8.74 -5.63 15.67
N PHE A 354 -9.59 -4.81 15.03
CA PHE A 354 -9.61 -3.37 15.27
C PHE A 354 -9.91 -3.08 16.75
N LEU A 355 -9.10 -2.22 17.36
CA LEU A 355 -9.27 -1.86 18.75
C LEU A 355 -10.47 -0.89 18.92
N PRO A 356 -11.24 -1.00 20.01
CA PRO A 356 -12.29 -0.03 20.32
C PRO A 356 -11.71 1.35 20.67
N PRO A 357 -12.51 2.41 20.60
CA PRO A 357 -12.06 3.77 20.91
C PRO A 357 -11.70 3.96 22.39
N SER A 358 -12.24 3.14 23.29
CA SER A 358 -11.87 3.14 24.71
C SER A 358 -12.12 1.80 25.41
N PHE A 359 -11.48 1.62 26.56
CA PHE A 359 -11.54 0.44 27.42
C PHE A 359 -11.98 0.85 28.82
N SER A 360 -12.78 0.00 29.49
CA SER A 360 -13.10 0.19 30.91
C SER A 360 -12.08 -0.56 31.78
N VAL A 361 -11.36 0.17 32.63
CA VAL A 361 -10.32 -0.34 33.52
C VAL A 361 -10.61 0.19 34.93
N GLY A 362 -11.08 -0.66 35.84
CA GLY A 362 -11.39 -0.26 37.21
C GLY A 362 -12.47 0.82 37.31
N GLY A 363 -13.40 0.85 36.37
CA GLY A 363 -14.43 1.90 36.25
C GLY A 363 -13.96 3.19 35.58
N VAL A 364 -12.68 3.31 35.21
CA VAL A 364 -12.14 4.43 34.42
C VAL A 364 -12.19 4.07 32.94
N LYS A 365 -12.58 5.02 32.08
CA LYS A 365 -12.45 4.87 30.62
C LYS A 365 -11.07 5.34 30.17
N LEU A 366 -10.31 4.45 29.55
CA LEU A 366 -8.99 4.74 28.99
C LEU A 366 -9.01 4.61 27.47
N GLY A 367 -8.40 5.55 26.76
CA GLY A 367 -8.10 5.37 25.34
C GLY A 367 -7.02 4.31 25.13
N PRO A 368 -6.79 3.82 23.89
CA PRO A 368 -5.82 2.79 23.59
C PRO A 368 -4.39 3.16 24.01
N ALA A 369 -3.94 4.41 23.80
CA ALA A 369 -2.61 4.81 24.23
C ALA A 369 -2.54 4.87 25.76
N ASP A 370 -3.54 5.43 26.43
CA ASP A 370 -3.57 5.46 27.90
C ASP A 370 -3.55 4.05 28.50
N PHE A 371 -4.31 3.13 27.90
CA PHE A 371 -4.31 1.73 28.32
C PHE A 371 -2.99 1.03 28.04
N LEU A 372 -2.34 1.31 26.91
CA LEU A 372 -0.97 0.84 26.63
C LEU A 372 -0.01 1.24 27.75
N PHE A 373 0.00 2.51 28.14
CA PHE A 373 0.87 2.98 29.21
C PHE A 373 0.49 2.42 30.58
N ALA A 374 -0.80 2.15 30.84
CA ALA A 374 -1.22 1.42 32.02
C ALA A 374 -0.63 -0.01 32.05
N MET A 375 -0.72 -0.73 30.92
CA MET A 375 -0.17 -2.08 30.79
C MET A 375 1.36 -2.09 30.97
N LEU A 376 2.07 -1.16 30.34
CA LEU A 376 3.52 -1.00 30.48
C LEU A 376 3.91 -0.64 31.93
N GLY A 377 3.12 0.18 32.62
CA GLY A 377 3.27 0.48 34.04
C GLY A 377 3.28 -0.77 34.91
N VAL A 378 2.23 -1.58 34.77
CA VAL A 378 2.06 -2.83 35.52
C VAL A 378 3.15 -3.86 35.18
N LEU A 379 3.56 -3.96 33.91
CA LEU A 379 4.66 -4.83 33.50
C LEU A 379 6.02 -4.39 34.03
N CYS A 380 6.19 -3.09 34.32
CA CYS A 380 7.37 -2.55 35.01
C CYS A 380 7.29 -2.64 36.55
N GLY A 381 6.24 -3.26 37.11
CA GLY A 381 6.12 -3.53 38.56
C GLY A 381 5.35 -2.49 39.36
N GLU A 382 4.60 -1.58 38.71
CA GLU A 382 3.72 -0.65 39.41
C GLU A 382 2.43 -1.34 39.87
N GLU A 383 2.08 -1.19 41.15
CA GLU A 383 0.81 -1.69 41.72
C GLU A 383 -0.37 -0.73 41.46
N ALA A 384 -0.08 0.53 41.18
CA ALA A 384 -1.03 1.54 40.74
C ALA A 384 -0.34 2.48 39.75
N VAL A 385 -0.93 2.66 38.56
CA VAL A 385 -0.32 3.43 37.47
C VAL A 385 -1.01 4.78 37.36
N ALA A 386 -0.24 5.85 37.50
CA ALA A 386 -0.70 7.21 37.28
C ALA A 386 -0.60 7.58 35.80
N LEU A 387 -1.70 8.03 35.21
CA LEU A 387 -1.79 8.41 33.80
C LEU A 387 -2.15 9.89 33.70
N THR A 388 -1.50 10.59 32.79
CA THR A 388 -1.88 11.94 32.36
C THR A 388 -2.38 11.93 30.92
N PRO A 389 -3.26 12.87 30.53
CA PRO A 389 -3.73 13.02 29.14
C PRO A 389 -2.59 13.00 28.13
N ARG A 390 -2.76 12.26 27.02
CA ARG A 390 -1.78 12.11 25.94
C ARG A 390 -2.43 11.93 24.57
N PRO A 391 -1.70 12.20 23.47
CA PRO A 391 -2.16 11.84 22.12
C PRO A 391 -2.43 10.34 22.00
N GLN A 392 -3.54 9.96 21.36
CA GLN A 392 -3.90 8.56 21.14
C GLN A 392 -3.37 7.99 19.83
N ASN A 393 -2.83 8.84 18.95
CA ASN A 393 -2.23 8.44 17.69
C ASN A 393 -0.80 8.99 17.59
N ILE A 394 -0.01 8.43 16.69
CA ILE A 394 1.35 8.91 16.42
C ILE A 394 1.30 10.27 15.71
N ASP A 395 2.39 11.04 15.80
CA ASP A 395 2.55 12.22 14.95
C ASP A 395 2.77 11.82 13.49
N LEU A 396 1.87 12.28 12.61
CA LEU A 396 1.89 12.02 11.17
C LEU A 396 2.57 13.12 10.35
N SER A 397 3.28 14.06 10.98
CA SER A 397 4.03 15.11 10.28
C SER A 397 5.03 14.57 9.23
N ALA A 398 5.58 13.38 9.45
CA ALA A 398 6.47 12.69 8.50
C ALA A 398 5.74 12.03 7.32
N PHE A 399 4.40 11.90 7.39
CA PHE A 399 3.55 11.27 6.38
C PHE A 399 2.36 12.19 6.01
N PRO A 400 2.61 13.35 5.39
CA PRO A 400 1.57 14.36 5.16
C PRO A 400 0.38 13.84 4.35
N LYS A 401 0.64 12.98 3.35
CA LYS A 401 -0.39 12.31 2.55
C LYS A 401 -1.26 11.34 3.35
N LEU A 402 -0.70 10.70 4.37
CA LEU A 402 -1.46 9.85 5.30
C LEU A 402 -2.20 10.68 6.35
N ALA A 403 -1.66 11.83 6.75
CA ALA A 403 -2.29 12.72 7.73
C ALA A 403 -3.57 13.36 7.19
N ALA A 404 -3.58 13.70 5.90
CA ALA A 404 -4.71 14.29 5.19
C ALA A 404 -4.84 13.62 3.81
N PRO A 405 -5.40 12.40 3.75
CA PRO A 405 -5.62 11.73 2.48
C PRO A 405 -6.69 12.44 1.66
N GLU A 406 -6.54 12.40 0.35
CA GLU A 406 -7.44 13.03 -0.63
C GLU A 406 -8.02 11.97 -1.58
N ILE A 407 -8.54 10.90 -1.00
CA ILE A 407 -9.28 9.86 -1.73
C ILE A 407 -10.60 10.51 -2.18
N CYS A 408 -10.98 10.40 -3.46
CA CYS A 408 -12.05 11.16 -4.14
C CYS A 408 -11.62 12.42 -4.93
N THR A 409 -10.33 12.57 -5.24
CA THR A 409 -9.86 13.66 -6.14
C THR A 409 -9.75 13.25 -7.60
N TRP A 410 -9.96 11.98 -7.92
CA TRP A 410 -9.82 11.48 -9.27
C TRP A 410 -11.12 11.68 -10.05
N SER A 411 -11.03 12.28 -11.24
CA SER A 411 -12.21 12.70 -12.02
C SER A 411 -13.13 11.54 -12.44
N VAL A 412 -12.60 10.32 -12.50
CA VAL A 412 -13.36 9.13 -12.90
C VAL A 412 -14.37 8.69 -11.83
N HIS A 413 -14.22 9.14 -10.58
CA HIS A 413 -15.13 8.76 -9.51
C HIS A 413 -16.56 9.25 -9.76
N ALA A 414 -17.53 8.47 -9.28
CA ALA A 414 -18.93 8.80 -9.37
C ALA A 414 -19.22 10.11 -8.61
N PRO A 415 -20.07 11.02 -9.13
CA PRO A 415 -20.28 12.34 -8.53
C PRO A 415 -20.77 12.33 -7.07
N GLN A 416 -21.40 11.23 -6.64
CA GLN A 416 -21.89 11.03 -5.27
C GLN A 416 -20.85 10.44 -4.31
N PHE A 417 -19.69 10.01 -4.81
CA PHE A 417 -18.62 9.49 -3.97
C PHE A 417 -18.03 10.62 -3.12
N THR A 418 -17.78 10.35 -1.84
CA THR A 418 -17.25 11.34 -0.89
C THR A 418 -16.04 10.85 -0.11
N ALA A 419 -15.72 9.54 -0.20
CA ALA A 419 -14.66 8.89 0.56
C ALA A 419 -14.70 9.20 2.07
N GLU A 420 -15.90 9.30 2.65
CA GLU A 420 -16.11 9.72 4.05
C GLU A 420 -15.35 8.83 5.03
N TYR A 421 -15.58 7.53 4.95
CA TYR A 421 -14.96 6.53 5.82
C TYR A 421 -13.51 6.27 5.44
N LEU A 422 -13.19 6.30 4.14
CA LEU A 422 -11.82 6.09 3.68
C LEU A 422 -10.87 7.20 4.17
N ASN A 423 -11.23 8.48 3.97
CA ASN A 423 -10.42 9.61 4.40
C ASN A 423 -10.36 9.70 5.94
N ARG A 424 -11.48 9.45 6.64
CA ARG A 424 -11.50 9.48 8.11
C ARG A 424 -10.68 8.36 8.75
N ARG A 425 -10.71 7.14 8.19
CA ARG A 425 -10.14 5.95 8.85
C ARG A 425 -8.74 5.60 8.40
N LEU A 426 -8.28 6.03 7.23
CA LEU A 426 -6.91 5.74 6.79
C LEU A 426 -5.84 6.28 7.79
N PRO A 427 -5.91 7.53 8.29
CA PRO A 427 -4.96 8.02 9.30
C PRO A 427 -5.02 7.24 10.62
N LEU A 428 -6.17 6.64 10.94
CA LEU A 428 -6.35 5.80 12.13
C LEU A 428 -5.63 4.45 12.04
N GLN A 429 -5.15 4.07 10.85
CA GLN A 429 -4.35 2.85 10.68
C GLN A 429 -2.88 3.05 11.07
N ALA A 430 -2.46 4.27 11.41
CA ALA A 430 -1.07 4.63 11.69
C ALA A 430 -0.43 3.82 12.83
N TRP A 431 -1.23 3.22 13.72
CA TRP A 431 -0.74 2.28 14.72
C TRP A 431 -0.10 1.02 14.15
N THR A 432 -0.36 0.70 12.88
CA THR A 432 0.23 -0.42 12.14
C THR A 432 1.53 -0.06 11.42
N LEU A 433 1.95 1.22 11.46
CA LEU A 433 3.17 1.67 10.81
C LEU A 433 4.41 1.07 11.46
N ARG A 434 5.37 0.67 10.62
CA ARG A 434 6.68 0.17 11.02
C ARG A 434 7.73 0.56 9.98
N MET A 435 8.91 0.99 10.42
CA MET A 435 9.89 1.66 9.56
C MET A 435 10.78 0.69 8.75
N SER A 436 11.32 -0.33 9.42
CA SER A 436 12.23 -1.31 8.82
C SER A 436 11.54 -2.60 8.49
#